data_AF-A0A9D7BU30-F1
#
_entry.id   AF-A0A9D7BU30-F1
#
_cell.length_a   1.000
_cell.length_b   1.000
_cell.length_c   1.000
_cell.angle_alpha   90.00
_cell.angle_beta   90.00
_cell.angle_gamma   90.00
#
_symmetry.space_group_name_H-M   'P 1'
#
loop_
_entity.id
_entity.type
_entity.pdbx_description
1 polymer ?
#
loop_
_entity_poly.entity_id
_entity_poly.type
_entity_poly.pdbx_seq_one_letter_code
_entity_poly.pdbx_strand_id
1 'polypeptide(L)'
;MAASGGERAIDVRGLPPCEPMERILAACDALQPGQRLRALLSREPLPLFPILARRGLAWRVLEVTDDRCELLVWPAGEADGAVADRDG
;
A
#
# COMPACT_ATOMS: atom_id res chain seq x y z
N MET A 1 -9.59 -16.75 17.39
CA MET A 1 -8.58 -15.73 17.73
C MET A 1 -8.68 -14.64 16.68
N ALA A 2 -9.62 -13.69 16.86
CA ALA A 2 -9.85 -12.61 15.91
C ALA A 2 -8.67 -11.65 16.01
N ALA A 3 -7.84 -11.57 14.97
CA ALA A 3 -6.79 -10.58 14.89
C ALA A 3 -7.48 -9.20 14.94
N SER A 4 -7.28 -8.48 16.04
CA SER A 4 -7.64 -7.09 16.16
C SER A 4 -6.93 -6.37 15.02
N GLY A 5 -7.68 -5.91 14.02
CA GLY A 5 -7.15 -5.26 12.82
C GLY A 5 -6.25 -4.10 13.22
N GLY A 6 -4.94 -4.33 13.15
CA GLY A 6 -3.92 -3.32 13.39
C GLY A 6 -3.56 -2.64 12.08
N GLU A 7 -3.42 -1.33 12.11
CA GLU A 7 -2.80 -0.56 11.03
C GLU A 7 -1.29 -0.46 11.30
N ARG A 8 -0.47 -0.81 10.30
CA ARG A 8 0.96 -0.53 10.30
C ARG A 8 1.23 0.65 9.40
N ALA A 9 1.91 1.67 9.87
CA ALA A 9 2.37 2.77 9.04
C ALA A 9 3.86 2.61 8.71
N ILE A 10 4.24 2.89 7.46
CA ILE A 10 5.63 2.95 7.01
C ILE A 10 5.87 4.26 6.26
N ASP A 11 6.93 4.95 6.64
CA ASP A 11 7.40 6.14 5.93
C ASP A 11 8.54 5.74 4.99
N VAL A 12 8.31 5.93 3.68
CA VAL A 12 9.29 5.66 2.62
C VAL A 12 9.67 6.95 1.87
N ARG A 13 9.38 8.11 2.45
CA ARG A 13 9.76 9.42 1.89
C ARG A 13 11.28 9.58 1.85
N GLY A 14 11.78 10.19 0.77
CA GLY A 14 13.21 10.49 0.61
C GLY A 14 14.11 9.28 0.30
N LEU A 15 13.54 8.09 0.10
CA LEU A 15 14.31 6.91 -0.30
C LEU A 15 14.62 6.90 -1.81
N PRO A 16 15.75 6.30 -2.22
CA PRO A 16 16.12 6.14 -3.62
C PRO A 16 15.05 5.33 -4.38
N PRO A 17 14.90 5.54 -5.70
CA PRO A 17 13.72 5.11 -6.47
C PRO A 17 13.34 3.61 -6.38
N CYS A 18 14.26 2.71 -6.01
CA CYS A 18 13.98 1.28 -5.84
C CYS A 18 13.50 0.91 -4.42
N GLU A 19 14.01 1.58 -3.37
CA GLU A 19 13.77 1.19 -1.97
C GLU A 19 12.33 1.35 -1.47
N PRO A 20 11.55 2.39 -1.85
CA PRO A 20 10.18 2.58 -1.37
C PRO A 20 9.31 1.36 -1.71
N MET A 21 9.46 0.85 -2.92
CA MET A 21 8.71 -0.30 -3.40
C MET A 21 9.04 -1.55 -2.59
N GLU A 22 10.33 -1.85 -2.42
CA GLU A 22 10.77 -3.03 -1.67
C GLU A 22 10.30 -2.99 -0.22
N ARG A 23 10.36 -1.80 0.42
CA ARG A 23 9.86 -1.63 1.79
C ARG A 23 8.34 -1.82 1.90
N ILE A 24 7.56 -1.29 0.95
CA ILE A 24 6.10 -1.48 0.93
C ILE A 24 5.78 -2.96 0.75
N LEU A 25 6.42 -3.64 -0.20
CA LEU A 25 6.20 -5.06 -0.47
C LEU A 25 6.60 -5.93 0.72
N ALA A 26 7.78 -5.71 1.30
CA ALA A 26 8.24 -6.45 2.48
C ALA A 26 7.33 -6.21 3.70
N ALA A 27 6.83 -4.99 3.87
CA ALA A 27 5.87 -4.68 4.93
C ALA A 27 4.51 -5.36 4.68
N CYS A 28 4.05 -5.45 3.43
CA CYS A 28 2.86 -6.20 3.04
C CYS A 28 3.01 -7.70 3.30
N ASP A 29 4.16 -8.29 2.97
CA ASP A 29 4.48 -9.69 3.26
C ASP A 29 4.50 -9.99 4.77
N ALA A 30 4.81 -8.98 5.60
CA ALA A 30 4.78 -9.09 7.06
C ALA A 30 3.39 -8.79 7.68
N LEU A 31 2.38 -8.39 6.88
CA LEU A 31 1.02 -8.17 7.38
C LEU A 31 0.34 -9.48 7.72
N GLN A 32 -0.40 -9.49 8.82
CA GLN A 32 -1.31 -10.59 9.13
C GLN A 32 -2.65 -10.43 8.40
N PRO A 33 -3.40 -11.52 8.17
CA PRO A 33 -4.77 -11.43 7.64
C PRO A 33 -5.64 -10.49 8.47
N GLY A 34 -6.20 -9.46 7.83
CA GLY A 34 -7.00 -8.42 8.50
C GLY A 34 -6.21 -7.19 8.98
N GLN A 35 -4.89 -7.15 8.80
CA GLN A 35 -4.09 -5.95 8.99
C GLN A 35 -3.99 -5.12 7.71
N ARG A 36 -3.73 -3.82 7.88
CA ARG A 36 -3.56 -2.86 6.78
C ARG A 36 -2.21 -2.16 6.91
N LEU A 37 -1.58 -1.87 5.77
CA LEU A 37 -0.36 -1.08 5.69
C LEU A 37 -0.68 0.33 5.17
N ARG A 38 -0.21 1.36 5.85
CA ARG A 38 -0.24 2.75 5.40
C ARG A 38 1.17 3.16 4.99
N ALA A 39 1.39 3.36 3.70
CA ALA A 39 2.65 3.83 3.14
C ALA A 39 2.60 5.33 2.89
N LEU A 40 3.55 6.07 3.47
CA LEU A 40 3.79 7.48 3.16
C LEU A 40 4.88 7.60 2.11
N LEU A 41 4.55 8.20 0.97
CA LEU A 41 5.47 8.44 -0.14
C LEU A 41 5.64 9.93 -0.37
N SER A 42 6.78 10.36 -0.89
CA SER A 42 7.02 11.78 -1.20
C SER A 42 6.41 12.21 -2.55
N ARG A 43 5.96 11.24 -3.35
CA ARG A 43 5.30 11.43 -4.64
C ARG A 43 4.55 10.16 -5.02
N GLU A 44 3.61 10.30 -5.94
CA GLU A 44 2.76 9.19 -6.37
C GLU A 44 3.58 8.08 -7.07
N PRO A 45 3.54 6.84 -6.56
CA PRO A 45 4.34 5.74 -7.09
C PRO A 45 3.61 5.04 -8.25
N LEU A 46 3.44 5.73 -9.37
CA LEU A 46 2.81 5.18 -10.58
C LEU A 46 3.28 3.76 -10.97
N PRO A 47 4.58 3.40 -10.92
CA PRO A 47 5.02 2.04 -11.28
C PRO A 47 4.67 0.97 -10.23
N LEU A 48 4.27 1.34 -9.01
CA LEU A 48 3.96 0.41 -7.93
C LEU A 48 2.59 -0.25 -8.11
N PHE A 49 1.59 0.50 -8.59
CA PHE A 49 0.21 0.02 -8.76
C PHE A 49 0.09 -1.29 -9.56
N PRO A 50 0.70 -1.44 -10.76
CA PRO A 50 0.62 -2.71 -11.48
C PRO A 50 1.28 -3.89 -10.75
N ILE A 51 2.24 -3.64 -9.85
CA ILE A 51 2.90 -4.68 -9.07
C ILE A 51 2.00 -5.14 -7.92
N LEU A 52 1.32 -4.21 -7.25
CA LEU A 52 0.32 -4.53 -6.22
C LEU A 52 -0.82 -5.35 -6.84
N ALA A 53 -1.30 -4.95 -8.02
CA ALA A 53 -2.32 -5.67 -8.78
C ALA A 53 -1.91 -7.11 -9.07
N ARG A 54 -0.70 -7.31 -9.61
CA ARG A 54 -0.15 -8.63 -9.96
C ARG A 54 0.03 -9.52 -8.74
N ARG A 55 0.22 -8.95 -7.56
CA ARG A 55 0.36 -9.68 -6.29
C ARG A 55 -0.98 -9.98 -5.61
N GLY A 56 -2.11 -9.51 -6.16
CA GLY A 56 -3.42 -9.64 -5.51
C GLY A 56 -3.52 -8.82 -4.22
N LEU A 57 -2.78 -7.71 -4.15
CA LEU A 57 -2.92 -6.74 -3.06
C LEU A 57 -3.93 -5.68 -3.48
N ALA A 58 -4.80 -5.28 -2.55
CA ALA A 58 -5.67 -4.14 -2.73
C ALA A 58 -5.00 -2.88 -2.19
N TRP A 59 -5.29 -1.73 -2.79
CA TRP A 59 -4.76 -0.46 -2.34
C TRP A 59 -5.81 0.65 -2.49
N ARG A 60 -5.64 1.70 -1.68
CA ARG A 60 -6.44 2.94 -1.72
C ARG A 60 -5.55 4.12 -1.42
N VAL A 61 -5.62 5.11 -2.28
CA VAL A 61 -5.00 6.40 -2.03
C VAL A 61 -5.92 7.17 -1.07
N LEU A 62 -5.37 7.59 0.07
CA LEU A 62 -6.12 8.38 1.05
C LEU A 62 -5.97 9.87 0.80
N GLU A 63 -4.75 10.28 0.47
CA GLU A 63 -4.40 11.68 0.25
C GLU A 63 -3.23 11.78 -0.72
N VAL A 64 -3.29 12.75 -1.63
CA VAL A 64 -2.18 13.13 -2.51
C VAL A 64 -2.03 14.64 -2.48
N THR A 65 -0.81 15.09 -2.28
CA THR A 65 -0.37 16.49 -2.27
C THR A 65 0.94 16.60 -3.03
N ASP A 66 1.41 17.82 -3.31
CA ASP A 66 2.65 18.07 -4.04
C ASP A 66 3.90 17.39 -3.44
N ASP A 67 3.94 17.17 -2.13
CA ASP A 67 5.10 16.58 -1.42
C ASP A 67 4.79 15.30 -0.62
N ARG A 68 3.52 14.89 -0.56
CA ARG A 68 3.08 13.73 0.22
C ARG A 68 1.96 12.97 -0.49
N CYS A 69 2.12 11.66 -0.57
CA CYS A 69 1.10 10.71 -0.98
C CYS A 69 0.93 9.66 0.12
N GLU A 70 -0.31 9.46 0.55
CA GLU A 70 -0.69 8.41 1.49
C GLU A 70 -1.41 7.28 0.76
N LEU A 71 -0.80 6.10 0.81
CA LEU A 71 -1.33 4.89 0.21
C LEU A 71 -1.64 3.86 1.30
N LEU A 72 -2.89 3.42 1.37
CA LEU A 72 -3.29 2.28 2.18
C LEU A 72 -3.22 1.01 1.31
N VAL A 73 -2.58 -0.05 1.78
CA VAL A 73 -2.44 -1.34 1.10
C VAL A 73 -2.87 -2.44 2.05
N TRP A 74 -3.62 -3.42 1.55
CA TRP A 74 -4.02 -4.60 2.32
C TRP A 74 -4.04 -5.83 1.42
N PRO A 75 -3.82 -7.03 1.98
CA PRO A 75 -4.04 -8.25 1.24
C PRO A 75 -5.50 -8.33 0.82
N ALA A 76 -5.77 -8.39 -0.49
CA ALA A 76 -7.12 -8.61 -0.98
C ALA A 76 -7.50 -10.04 -0.57
N GLY A 77 -8.31 -10.16 0.48
CA GLY A 77 -8.97 -11.42 0.77
C GLY A 77 -9.83 -11.82 -0.43
N GLU A 78 -10.13 -13.11 -0.56
CA GLU A 78 -10.93 -13.70 -1.65
C GLU A 78 -12.27 -12.98 -1.94
N ALA A 79 -12.74 -12.11 -1.03
CA ALA A 79 -13.98 -11.33 -1.14
C ALA A 79 -13.83 -9.84 -1.49
N ASP A 80 -12.63 -9.24 -1.41
CA ASP A 80 -12.44 -7.79 -1.49
C ASP A 80 -11.48 -7.42 -2.62
N GLY A 81 -11.91 -7.71 -3.86
CA GLY A 81 -11.29 -7.21 -5.09
C GLY A 81 -11.52 -5.70 -5.23
N ALA A 82 -11.01 -4.92 -4.28
CA ALA A 82 -11.08 -3.46 -4.32
C ALA A 82 -10.07 -2.95 -5.35
N VAL A 83 -10.59 -2.84 -6.58
CA VAL A 83 -10.05 -2.11 -7.71
C VAL A 83 -9.47 -0.77 -7.27
N ALA A 84 -8.30 -0.46 -7.81
CA ALA A 84 -7.63 0.83 -7.75
C ALA A 84 -8.65 1.97 -7.87
N ASP A 85 -8.68 2.85 -6.87
CA ASP A 85 -9.36 4.13 -7.02
C ASP A 85 -8.77 4.83 -8.27
N ARG A 86 -9.68 5.16 -9.19
CA ARG A 86 -9.44 5.40 -10.62
C ARG A 86 -8.54 6.60 -10.90
N ASP A 87 -7.86 6.56 -12.05
CA ASP A 87 -7.97 7.67 -12.99
C ASP A 87 -9.00 7.25 -14.06
N GLY A 88 -10.02 8.07 -14.26
CA GLY A 88 -11.18 7.83 -15.12
C GLY A 88 -11.14 8.61 -16.41
#